data_AF-A0A4Q6AQ49-F1
#
_entry.id   AF-A0A4Q6AQ49-F1
#
_cell.length_a   1.000
_cell.length_b   1.000
_cell.length_c   1.000
_cell.angle_alpha   90.00
_cell.angle_beta   90.00
_cell.angle_gamma   90.00
#
_symmetry.space_group_name_H-M   'P 1'
#
loop_
_entity.id
_entity.type
_entity.pdbx_description
1 polymer ?
#
loop_
_entity_poly.entity_id
_entity_poly.type
_entity_poly.pdbx_seq_one_letter_code
_entity_poly.pdbx_strand_id
1 'polypeptide(L)'
;MNDMVVAPKATNVVAASAWMVGITLALFFLPLLNGLIGGFVGGYKVGSPGRAIGAAVLPAAIATAGLWAILSSFDHPVLGFLAGVAVGVLVLLADVGIFIGAFIGGFVSNRRVGR
;
A
#
# COMPACT_ATOMS: atom_id res chain seq x y z
N MET A 1 31.52 -22.99 6.59
CA MET A 1 30.09 -23.34 6.55
C MET A 1 29.35 -22.34 7.42
N ASN A 2 29.12 -21.11 6.94
CA ASN A 2 28.42 -20.09 7.73
C ASN A 2 27.64 -19.17 6.79
N ASP A 3 26.74 -19.77 6.02
CA ASP A 3 25.73 -19.03 5.29
C ASP A 3 24.61 -18.80 6.29
N MET A 4 24.85 -17.89 7.24
CA MET A 4 23.75 -17.20 7.90
C MET A 4 23.01 -16.49 6.78
N VAL A 5 22.00 -17.15 6.21
CA VAL A 5 21.03 -16.58 5.29
C VAL A 5 20.48 -15.35 6.01
N VAL A 6 21.05 -14.18 5.71
CA VAL A 6 20.61 -12.91 6.25
C VAL A 6 19.20 -12.72 5.70
N ALA A 7 18.21 -13.07 6.51
CA ALA A 7 16.81 -12.85 6.17
C ALA A 7 16.68 -11.34 5.84
N PRO A 8 16.16 -10.97 4.66
CA PRO A 8 16.01 -9.57 4.29
C PRO A 8 15.26 -8.83 5.39
N LYS A 9 15.87 -7.77 5.93
CA LYS A 9 15.29 -6.97 7.01
C LYS A 9 13.92 -6.43 6.56
N ALA A 10 12.89 -6.68 7.36
CA ALA A 10 11.56 -6.15 7.12
C ALA A 10 11.62 -4.63 6.91
N THR A 11 11.07 -4.16 5.79
CA THR A 11 11.06 -2.74 5.43
C THR A 11 9.98 -2.00 6.24
N ASN A 12 10.08 -0.68 6.33
CA ASN A 12 9.04 0.13 6.96
C ASN A 12 7.74 0.18 6.11
N VAL A 13 6.66 0.62 6.74
CA VAL A 13 5.31 0.67 6.13
C VAL A 13 5.26 1.61 4.92
N VAL A 14 5.97 2.74 5.00
CA VAL A 14 5.99 3.75 3.93
C VAL A 14 6.64 3.21 2.66
N ALA A 15 7.82 2.59 2.78
CA ALA A 15 8.50 1.99 1.65
C ALA A 15 7.75 0.79 1.09
N ALA A 16 7.08 0.00 1.93
CA ALA A 16 6.20 -1.09 1.47
C ALA A 16 5.02 -0.55 0.66
N SER A 17 4.40 0.54 1.12
CA SER A 17 3.33 1.23 0.39
C SER A 17 3.80 1.77 -0.96
N ALA A 18 5.01 2.35 -1.01
CA ALA A 18 5.61 2.81 -2.26
C ALA A 18 5.83 1.65 -3.26
N TRP A 19 6.20 0.45 -2.78
CA TRP A 19 6.26 -0.74 -3.63
C TRP A 19 4.91 -1.16 -4.18
N MET A 20 3.84 -1.07 -3.37
CA MET A 20 2.48 -1.39 -3.82
C MET A 20 2.09 -0.46 -4.97
N VAL A 21 2.19 0.86 -4.76
CA VAL A 21 1.86 1.86 -5.77
C VAL A 21 2.72 1.69 -7.02
N GLY A 22 4.04 1.57 -6.86
CA GLY A 22 4.97 1.46 -7.99
C GLY A 22 4.68 0.24 -8.88
N ILE A 23 4.41 -0.92 -8.28
CA ILE A 23 4.10 -2.13 -9.03
C ILE A 23 2.71 -2.04 -9.67
N THR A 24 1.71 -1.53 -8.95
CA THR A 24 0.36 -1.36 -9.50
C THR A 24 0.34 -0.40 -10.68
N LEU A 25 1.14 0.68 -10.63
CA LEU A 25 1.34 1.59 -11.76
C LEU A 25 2.10 0.93 -12.91
N ALA A 26 3.15 0.15 -12.63
CA ALA A 26 3.88 -0.56 -13.67
C ALA A 26 3.00 -1.60 -14.40
N LEU A 27 2.04 -2.19 -13.68
CA LEU A 27 1.12 -3.20 -14.19
C LEU A 27 -0.26 -2.63 -14.54
N PHE A 28 -0.43 -1.31 -14.72
CA PHE A 28 -1.74 -0.66 -14.86
C PHE A 28 -2.65 -1.27 -15.94
N PHE A 29 -2.06 -1.91 -16.96
CA PHE A 29 -2.76 -2.57 -18.07
C PHE A 29 -3.33 -3.96 -17.72
N LEU A 30 -3.01 -4.52 -16.55
CA LEU A 30 -3.57 -5.76 -16.02
C LEU A 30 -4.47 -5.44 -14.81
N PRO A 31 -5.73 -5.05 -15.04
CA PRO A 31 -6.66 -4.77 -13.95
C PRO A 31 -6.78 -5.99 -13.03
N LEU A 32 -7.01 -5.75 -11.75
CA LEU A 32 -7.02 -6.73 -10.65
C LEU A 32 -5.64 -7.32 -10.31
N LEU A 33 -4.89 -7.82 -11.29
CA LEU A 33 -3.57 -8.44 -11.07
C LEU A 33 -2.53 -7.41 -10.63
N ASN A 34 -2.61 -6.17 -11.13
CA ASN A 34 -1.74 -5.07 -10.76
C ASN A 34 -1.73 -4.81 -9.25
N GLY A 35 -2.91 -4.71 -8.66
CA GLY A 35 -3.10 -4.52 -7.23
C GLY A 35 -2.67 -5.76 -6.46
N LEU A 36 -3.08 -6.95 -6.91
CA LEU A 36 -2.74 -8.21 -6.26
C LEU A 36 -1.22 -8.42 -6.12
N ILE A 37 -0.48 -8.22 -7.21
CA ILE A 37 0.98 -8.40 -7.22
C ILE A 37 1.66 -7.28 -6.42
N GLY A 38 1.24 -6.03 -6.58
CA GLY A 38 1.79 -4.90 -5.82
C GLY A 38 1.58 -5.06 -4.32
N GLY A 39 0.35 -5.39 -3.92
CA GLY A 39 -0.02 -5.75 -2.57
C GLY A 39 0.83 -6.89 -2.03
N PHE A 40 0.95 -8.00 -2.76
CA PHE A 40 1.76 -9.14 -2.34
C PHE A 40 3.22 -8.77 -2.08
N VAL A 41 3.86 -8.06 -3.00
CA VAL A 41 5.26 -7.65 -2.85
C VAL A 41 5.43 -6.68 -1.67
N GLY A 42 4.56 -5.68 -1.54
CA GLY A 42 4.61 -4.73 -0.42
C GLY A 42 4.37 -5.41 0.93
N GLY A 43 3.36 -6.26 1.02
CA GLY A 43 3.04 -7.03 2.23
C GLY A 43 4.16 -7.99 2.61
N TYR A 44 4.75 -8.67 1.62
CA TYR A 44 5.89 -9.54 1.84
C TYR A 44 7.10 -8.78 2.39
N LYS A 45 7.37 -7.56 1.89
CA LYS A 45 8.48 -6.72 2.38
C LYS A 45 8.30 -6.20 3.80
N VAL A 46 7.06 -5.95 4.25
CA VAL A 46 6.80 -5.42 5.61
C VAL A 46 6.77 -6.53 6.68
N GLY A 47 6.55 -7.78 6.27
CA GLY A 47 6.79 -8.97 7.10
C GLY A 47 5.69 -9.33 8.10
N SER A 48 4.54 -8.66 8.09
CA SER A 48 3.40 -9.05 8.92
C SER A 48 2.07 -8.61 8.30
N PRO A 49 0.98 -9.39 8.42
CA PRO A 49 -0.32 -9.06 7.81
C PRO A 49 -0.90 -7.72 8.28
N GLY A 50 -0.89 -7.45 9.60
CA GLY A 50 -1.45 -6.21 10.13
C GLY A 50 -0.74 -4.95 9.62
N ARG A 51 0.60 -4.98 9.58
CA ARG A 51 1.38 -3.88 9.00
C ARG A 51 1.22 -3.79 7.48
N ALA A 52 0.96 -4.91 6.80
CA ALA A 52 0.74 -4.94 5.36
C ALA A 52 -0.59 -4.27 4.97
N ILE A 53 -1.66 -4.55 5.71
CA ILE A 53 -2.93 -3.85 5.54
C ILE A 53 -2.77 -2.35 5.85
N GLY A 54 -2.04 -2.00 6.91
CA GLY A 54 -1.71 -0.60 7.19
C GLY A 54 -0.94 0.09 6.04
N ALA A 55 0.00 -0.62 5.40
CA ALA A 55 0.71 -0.11 4.23
C ALA A 55 -0.19 0.07 3.00
N ALA A 56 -1.18 -0.82 2.83
CA ALA A 56 -2.15 -0.77 1.75
C ALA A 56 -3.16 0.39 1.88
N VAL A 57 -3.46 0.86 3.09
CA VAL A 57 -4.33 2.03 3.31
C VAL A 57 -3.61 3.36 3.02
N LEU A 58 -2.29 3.38 3.16
CA LEU A 58 -1.49 4.62 3.09
C LEU A 58 -1.63 5.40 1.77
N PRO A 59 -1.70 4.78 0.58
CA PRO A 59 -1.92 5.51 -0.68
C PRO A 59 -3.23 6.29 -0.69
N ALA A 60 -4.33 5.71 -0.18
CA ALA A 60 -5.62 6.38 -0.09
C ALA A 60 -5.59 7.57 0.88
N ALA A 61 -4.90 7.41 2.02
CA ALA A 61 -4.71 8.50 2.98
C ALA A 61 -3.88 9.66 2.38
N ILE A 62 -2.82 9.33 1.65
CA ILE A 62 -1.98 10.31 0.94
C ILE A 62 -2.79 11.02 -0.15
N ALA A 63 -3.59 10.30 -0.95
CA ALA A 63 -4.44 10.90 -1.96
C ALA A 63 -5.48 11.86 -1.36
N THR A 64 -6.10 11.46 -0.24
CA THR A 64 -7.05 12.29 0.51
C THR A 64 -6.41 13.59 1.00
N ALA A 65 -5.29 13.47 1.72
CA ALA A 65 -4.57 14.61 2.27
C ALA A 65 -3.98 15.51 1.18
N GLY A 66 -3.46 14.92 0.11
CA GLY A 66 -2.89 15.63 -1.02
C GLY A 66 -3.93 16.47 -1.76
N LEU A 67 -5.10 15.91 -2.06
CA LEU A 67 -6.15 16.65 -2.74
C LEU A 67 -6.71 17.77 -1.86
N TRP A 68 -6.87 17.52 -0.55
CA TRP A 68 -7.22 18.57 0.40
C TRP A 68 -6.18 19.68 0.44
N ALA A 69 -4.89 19.35 0.52
CA ALA A 69 -3.81 20.33 0.55
C ALA A 69 -3.75 21.18 -0.73
N ILE A 70 -3.92 20.55 -1.90
CA ILE A 70 -3.93 21.24 -3.20
C ILE A 70 -5.06 22.25 -3.24
N LEU A 71 -6.31 21.83 -3.01
CA LEU A 71 -7.47 22.73 -3.11
C LEU A 71 -7.52 23.77 -1.99
N SER A 72 -7.01 23.44 -0.80
CA SER A 72 -6.85 24.43 0.27
C SER A 72 -5.88 25.55 -0.12
N SER A 73 -4.86 25.24 -0.93
CA SER A 73 -3.92 26.23 -1.46
C SER A 73 -4.55 27.18 -2.49
N PHE A 74 -5.75 26.87 -2.99
CA PHE A 74 -6.56 27.70 -3.88
C PHE A 74 -7.82 28.26 -3.17
N ASP A 75 -7.78 28.43 -1.84
CA ASP A 75 -8.90 28.95 -1.04
C ASP A 75 -10.21 28.12 -1.12
N HIS A 76 -10.09 26.84 -1.48
CA HIS A 76 -11.22 25.90 -1.56
C HIS A 76 -11.06 24.71 -0.60
N PRO A 77 -10.85 24.91 0.72
CA PRO A 77 -10.54 23.83 1.67
C PRO A 77 -11.69 22.85 1.88
N VAL A 78 -12.95 23.32 1.86
CA VAL A 78 -14.13 22.45 2.01
C VAL A 78 -14.29 21.53 0.81
N LEU A 79 -14.13 22.08 -0.40
CA LEU A 79 -14.16 21.29 -1.63
C LEU A 79 -13.00 20.28 -1.65
N GLY A 80 -11.79 20.71 -1.25
CA GLY A 80 -10.64 19.85 -1.10
C GLY A 80 -10.87 18.68 -0.15
N PHE A 81 -11.54 18.92 0.98
CA PHE A 81 -11.84 17.88 1.96
C PHE A 81 -12.83 16.86 1.39
N LEU A 82 -13.95 17.33 0.81
CA LEU A 82 -14.97 16.47 0.22
C LEU A 82 -14.41 15.66 -0.95
N ALA A 83 -13.69 16.31 -1.87
CA ALA A 83 -13.05 15.64 -2.99
C ALA A 83 -11.99 14.64 -2.51
N GLY A 84 -11.17 15.04 -1.53
CA GLY A 84 -10.14 14.18 -0.93
C GLY A 84 -10.74 12.92 -0.32
N VAL A 85 -11.78 13.05 0.50
CA VAL A 85 -12.48 11.91 1.11
C VAL A 85 -13.13 11.03 0.05
N ALA A 86 -13.79 11.64 -0.95
CA ALA A 86 -14.40 10.90 -2.04
C ALA A 86 -13.37 10.06 -2.82
N VAL A 87 -12.22 10.65 -3.16
CA VAL A 87 -11.11 9.93 -3.82
C VAL A 87 -10.53 8.87 -2.91
N GLY A 88 -10.30 9.18 -1.62
CA GLY A 88 -9.77 8.22 -0.65
C GLY A 88 -10.65 6.98 -0.52
N VAL A 89 -11.97 7.16 -0.38
CA VAL A 89 -12.93 6.05 -0.33
C VAL A 89 -12.94 5.28 -1.65
N LEU A 90 -12.91 5.98 -2.80
CA LEU A 90 -12.86 5.32 -4.10
C LEU A 90 -11.60 4.46 -4.25
N VAL A 91 -10.43 4.95 -3.84
CA VAL A 91 -9.17 4.19 -3.87
C VAL A 91 -9.29 2.94 -3.00
N LEU A 92 -9.77 3.06 -1.76
CA LEU A 92 -9.96 1.91 -0.88
C LEU A 92 -10.90 0.84 -1.46
N LEU A 93 -11.97 1.27 -2.13
CA LEU A 93 -12.93 0.36 -2.77
C LEU A 93 -12.37 -0.27 -4.05
N ALA A 94 -11.53 0.44 -4.79
CA ALA A 94 -10.88 -0.06 -6.00
C ALA A 94 -9.70 -1.01 -5.69
N ASP A 95 -9.08 -0.87 -4.52
CA ASP A 95 -7.84 -1.55 -4.13
C ASP A 95 -8.03 -2.96 -3.54
N VAL A 96 -9.15 -3.64 -3.84
CA VAL A 96 -9.42 -5.01 -3.34
C VAL A 96 -8.25 -5.96 -3.61
N GLY A 97 -7.66 -5.89 -4.81
CA GLY A 97 -6.49 -6.67 -5.17
C GLY A 97 -5.29 -6.38 -4.26
N ILE A 98 -4.99 -5.11 -3.99
CA ILE A 98 -3.90 -4.70 -3.10
C ILE A 98 -4.12 -5.27 -1.70
N PHE A 99 -5.32 -5.19 -1.15
CA PHE A 99 -5.59 -5.71 0.20
C PHE A 99 -5.40 -7.22 0.29
N ILE A 100 -5.94 -7.97 -0.68
CA ILE A 100 -5.77 -9.43 -0.74
C ILE A 100 -4.29 -9.78 -0.86
N GLY A 101 -3.59 -9.15 -1.79
CA GLY A 101 -2.16 -9.35 -2.01
C GLY A 101 -1.35 -9.04 -0.75
N ALA A 102 -1.57 -7.88 -0.15
CA ALA A 102 -0.89 -7.42 1.05
C ALA A 102 -1.06 -8.38 2.22
N PHE A 103 -2.28 -8.86 2.43
CA PHE A 103 -2.55 -9.85 3.48
C PHE A 103 -1.78 -11.15 3.25
N ILE A 104 -1.85 -11.71 2.04
CA ILE A 104 -1.16 -12.95 1.68
C ILE A 104 0.36 -12.76 1.78
N GLY A 105 0.92 -11.72 1.18
CA GLY A 105 2.35 -11.42 1.21
C GLY A 105 2.86 -11.22 2.64
N GLY A 106 2.11 -10.47 3.44
CA GLY A 106 2.39 -10.26 4.85
C GLY A 106 2.40 -11.56 5.65
N PHE A 107 1.46 -12.46 5.40
CA PHE A 107 1.38 -13.76 6.08
C PHE A 107 2.52 -14.71 5.67
N VAL A 108 2.82 -14.77 4.38
CA VAL A 108 3.93 -15.58 3.83
C VAL A 108 5.27 -15.13 4.43
N SER A 109 5.48 -13.83 4.56
CA SER A 109 6.72 -13.29 5.13
C SER A 109 6.77 -13.42 6.65
N ASN A 110 5.63 -13.30 7.35
CA ASN A 110 5.55 -13.48 8.80
C ASN A 110 6.09 -14.85 9.26
N ARG A 111 5.80 -15.90 8.48
CA ARG A 111 6.35 -17.25 8.72
C ARG A 111 7.87 -17.34 8.61
N ARG A 112 8.51 -16.42 7.86
CA ARG A 112 9.98 -16.36 7.72
C ARG A 112 10.64 -15.54 8.83
N VAL A 113 9.95 -14.53 9.35
CA VAL A 113 10.49 -13.60 10.35
C VAL A 113 10.36 -14.14 11.78
N GLY A 114 9.59 -15.21 12.01
CA GLY A 114 9.60 -15.95 13.28
C GLY A 114 9.17 -15.09 14.46
N ARG A 115 7.88 -14.75 14.50
CA ARG A 115 7.17 -14.44 15.73
C ARG A 115 5.99 -15.39 15.87
#